data_AF-A0A5B7CZ77-F1
#
_entry.id   AF-A0A5B7CZ77-F1
#
_cell.length_a   1.000
_cell.length_b   1.000
_cell.length_c   1.000
_cell.angle_alpha   90.00
_cell.angle_beta   90.00
_cell.angle_gamma   90.00
#
_symmetry.space_group_name_H-M   'P 1'
#
loop_
_entity.id
_entity.type
_entity.pdbx_description
1 polymer ?
#
loop_
_entity_poly.entity_id
_entity_poly.type
_entity_poly.pdbx_seq_one_letter_code
_entity_poly.pdbx_strand_id
1 'polypeptide(L)' 'MENAGQWSEKVLQMTMVNTMDQWVEESTRYSGEEEPSLLDLIFTKKPESPPIIQYLGPVGKSDHVTIGI' A
#
# COMPACT_ATOMS: atom_id res chain seq x y z
N MET A 1 22.41 7.59 33.34
CA MET A 1 21.14 7.97 32.68
C MET A 1 21.36 8.28 31.19
N GLU A 2 22.25 7.55 30.51
CA GLU A 2 22.62 7.82 29.11
C GLU A 2 21.79 6.96 28.12
N ASN A 3 21.24 5.83 28.60
CA ASN A 3 20.52 4.87 27.76
C ASN A 3 19.15 5.37 27.28
N ALA A 4 18.42 6.19 28.05
CA ALA A 4 17.04 6.56 27.72
C ALA A 4 16.93 7.34 26.39
N GLY A 5 17.91 8.22 26.11
CA GLY A 5 18.00 8.93 24.84
C GLY A 5 18.23 8.00 23.66
N GLN A 6 19.18 7.06 23.79
CA GLN A 6 19.48 6.06 22.76
C GLN A 6 18.30 5.13 22.46
N TRP A 7 17.53 4.73 23.49
CA TRP A 7 16.32 3.93 23.30
C TRP A 7 15.25 4.71 22.55
N SER A 8 15.04 6.00 22.86
CA SER A 8 14.06 6.83 22.16
C SER A 8 14.40 7.04 20.69
N GLU A 9 15.66 7.30 20.36
CA GLU A 9 16.13 7.46 18.98
C GLU A 9 15.97 6.16 18.18
N LYS A 10 16.34 5.01 18.77
CA LYS A 10 16.22 3.71 18.12
C LYS A 10 14.75 3.34 17.84
N VAL A 11 13.86 3.61 18.78
CA VAL A 11 12.41 3.38 18.60
C VAL A 11 11.85 4.32 17.52
N LEU A 12 12.28 5.58 17.49
CA LEU A 12 11.87 6.54 16.45
C LEU A 12 12.33 6.09 15.06
N GLN A 13 13.60 5.73 14.90
CA GLN A 13 14.13 5.20 13.64
C GLN A 13 13.41 3.90 13.22
N MET A 14 13.16 3.00 14.17
CA MET A 14 12.44 1.77 13.90
C MET A 14 11.00 2.03 13.47
N THR A 15 10.35 3.05 14.03
CA THR A 15 9.02 3.51 13.60
C THR A 15 9.06 4.07 12.19
N MET A 16 10.05 4.91 11.87
CA MET A 16 10.22 5.48 10.54
C MET A 16 10.50 4.41 9.47
N VAL A 17 11.31 3.40 9.78
CA VAL A 17 11.64 2.30 8.86
C VAL A 17 10.51 1.28 8.71
N ASN A 18 9.66 1.13 9.73
CA ASN A 18 8.56 0.16 9.73
C ASN A 18 7.20 0.78 9.42
N THR A 19 7.12 2.09 9.19
CA THR A 19 5.88 2.70 8.69
C THR A 19 5.60 2.14 7.30
N MET A 20 4.37 1.65 7.12
CA MET A 20 3.88 1.13 5.86
C MET A 20 2.96 2.16 5.21
N ASP A 21 3.15 2.38 3.92
CA ASP A 21 2.27 3.19 3.10
C ASP A 21 1.31 2.27 2.34
N GLN A 22 0.04 2.69 2.27
CA GLN A 22 -0.99 2.05 1.47
C GLN A 22 -1.02 2.73 0.11
N TRP A 23 -1.06 1.94 -0.96
CA TRP A 23 -0.81 2.44 -2.31
C TRP A 23 -2.03 2.40 -3.24
N VAL A 24 -3.06 1.60 -2.94
CA VAL A 24 -4.21 1.45 -3.84
C VAL A 24 -5.16 2.64 -3.66
N GLU A 25 -5.28 3.46 -4.69
CA GLU A 25 -6.11 4.68 -4.65
C GLU A 25 -7.40 4.54 -5.45
N GLU A 26 -7.45 3.61 -6.42
CA GLU A 26 -8.57 3.46 -7.35
C GLU A 26 -9.44 2.25 -6.99
N SER A 27 -10.74 2.32 -7.30
CA SER A 27 -11.64 1.17 -7.20
C SER A 27 -11.07 0.00 -8.00
N THR A 28 -10.98 -1.16 -7.36
CA THR A 28 -10.32 -2.32 -7.95
C THR A 28 -11.30 -3.39 -8.40
N ARG A 29 -12.55 -3.31 -7.97
CA ARG A 29 -13.61 -4.24 -8.36
C ARG A 29 -14.65 -3.56 -9.26
N TYR A 30 -14.90 -4.16 -10.41
CA TYR A 30 -15.88 -3.70 -11.41
C TYR A 30 -16.77 -4.88 -11.83
N SER A 31 -17.88 -5.07 -11.14
CA SER A 31 -18.82 -6.17 -11.34
C SER A 31 -20.10 -5.69 -12.05
N GLY A 32 -20.05 -5.56 -13.38
CA GLY A 32 -21.23 -5.28 -14.20
C GLY A 32 -21.94 -3.97 -13.82
N GLU A 33 -23.13 -4.08 -13.22
CA GLU A 33 -23.93 -2.94 -12.73
C GLU A 33 -23.68 -2.58 -11.26
N GLU A 34 -22.82 -3.32 -10.54
CA GLU A 34 -22.44 -2.95 -9.18
C GLU A 34 -21.55 -1.70 -9.16
N GLU A 35 -21.70 -0.91 -8.09
CA GLU A 35 -20.88 0.27 -7.86
C GLU A 35 -19.40 -0.13 -7.69
N PRO A 36 -18.45 0.55 -8.39
CA PRO A 36 -17.03 0.29 -8.23
C PRO A 36 -16.57 0.43 -6.78
N SER A 37 -15.75 -0.51 -6.31
CA SER A 37 -15.29 -0.50 -4.90
C SER A 37 -13.78 -0.66 -4.77
N LEU A 38 -13.20 0.07 -3.81
CA LEU A 38 -11.80 -0.01 -3.38
C LEU A 38 -11.66 -1.14 -2.36
N LEU A 39 -11.39 -2.36 -2.83
CA LEU A 39 -11.33 -3.56 -1.98
C LEU A 39 -9.93 -4.12 -1.82
N ASP A 40 -9.03 -3.84 -2.76
CA ASP A 40 -7.65 -4.31 -2.69
C ASP A 40 -6.76 -3.33 -1.94
N LEU A 41 -5.81 -3.88 -1.19
CA LEU A 41 -4.84 -3.11 -0.41
C LEU A 41 -3.43 -3.62 -0.70
N ILE A 42 -2.54 -2.70 -1.01
CA ILE A 42 -1.10 -2.96 -1.16
C ILE A 42 -0.40 -2.08 -0.15
N PHE A 43 0.27 -2.73 0.81
CA PHE A 43 1.10 -2.05 1.80
C PHE A 43 2.56 -2.36 1.53
N THR A 44 3.39 -1.32 1.47
CA THR A 44 4.84 -1.49 1.46
C THR A 44 5.45 -0.64 2.55
N LYS A 45 6.67 -0.98 2.99
CA LYS A 45 7.50 -0.01 3.71
C LYS A 45 7.70 1.21 2.83
N LYS A 46 7.82 2.38 3.45
CA LYS A 46 8.08 3.64 2.74
C LYS A 46 9.29 3.49 1.80
N PRO A 47 9.09 3.53 0.47
CA PRO A 47 10.17 3.39 -0.50
C PRO A 47 10.91 4.73 -0.66
N GLU A 48 12.11 4.68 -1.26
CA GLU A 48 12.89 5.89 -1.57
C GLU A 48 12.20 6.79 -2.61
N SER A 49 11.39 6.20 -3.49
CA SER A 49 10.56 6.89 -4.47
C SER A 49 9.16 6.26 -4.52
N PRO A 50 8.09 7.04 -4.73
CA PRO A 50 6.74 6.49 -4.91
C PRO A 50 6.70 5.45 -6.04
N PRO A 51 6.05 4.29 -5.85
CA PRO A 51 5.87 3.31 -6.91
C PRO A 51 4.92 3.83 -7.99
N ILE A 52 5.10 3.35 -9.21
CA ILE A 52 4.16 3.63 -10.32
C ILE A 52 3.18 2.48 -10.39
N ILE A 53 1.96 2.73 -9.94
CA ILE A 53 0.92 1.71 -9.91
C ILE A 53 0.17 1.72 -11.24
N GLN A 54 0.00 0.54 -11.82
CA GLN A 54 -0.76 0.34 -13.06
C GLN A 54 -2.00 -0.48 -12.76
N TYR A 55 -3.16 0.07 -13.06
CA TYR A 55 -4.44 -0.62 -13.00
C TYR A 55 -4.78 -1.14 -14.40
N LEU A 56 -4.70 -2.46 -14.57
CA LEU A 56 -5.03 -3.14 -15.82
C LEU A 56 -6.42 -3.79 -15.68
N GLY A 57 -7.17 -3.83 -16.78
CA GLY A 57 -8.50 -4.42 -16.79
C GLY A 57 -8.52 -5.87 -16.27
N PRO A 58 -9.68 -6.36 -15.80
CA PRO A 58 -9.78 -7.71 -15.26
C PRO A 58 -9.36 -8.78 -16.26
N VAL A 59 -8.65 -9.79 -15.79
CA VAL A 59 -8.15 -10.89 -16.63
C VAL A 59 -9.01 -12.13 -16.43
N GLY A 60 -9.48 -12.71 -17.53
CA GLY A 60 -10.26 -13.95 -17.52
C GLY A 60 -11.66 -13.77 -16.93
N LYS A 61 -11.92 -14.42 -15.79
CA LYS A 61 -13.22 -14.38 -15.08
C LYS A 61 -13.20 -13.53 -13.80
N SER A 62 -12.09 -12.83 -13.54
CA SER A 62 -11.99 -11.90 -12.42
C SER A 62 -12.88 -10.69 -12.68
N ASP A 63 -13.53 -10.18 -11.63
CA ASP A 63 -14.14 -8.85 -11.59
C ASP A 63 -13.20 -7.80 -10.95
N HIS A 64 -12.03 -8.23 -10.47
CA HIS A 64 -10.97 -7.35 -9.99
C HIS A 64 -9.97 -6.98 -11.10
N VAL A 65 -9.52 -5.73 -11.08
CA VAL A 65 -8.40 -5.22 -11.90
C VAL A 65 -7.10 -5.92 -11.52
N THR A 66 -6.19 -6.05 -12.48
CA THR A 66 -4.83 -6.50 -12.20
C THR A 66 -3.98 -5.29 -11.82
N ILE A 67 -3.36 -5.32 -10.63
CA ILE A 67 -2.52 -4.23 -10.14
C ILE A 67 -1.05 -4.58 -10.40
N GLY A 68 -0.36 -3.77 -11.19
CA GLY A 68 1.09 -3.78 -11.36
C GLY A 68 1.74 -2.68 -10.51
N ILE A 69 2.89 -2.99 -9.91
CA ILE A 69 3.70 -2.08 -9.07
C ILE A 69 5.15 -2.08 -9.52
#